data_AF-A0A938BK51-F1
#
_entry.id   AF-A0A938BK51-F1
#
_cell.length_a   1.000
_cell.length_b   1.000
_cell.length_c   1.000
_cell.angle_alpha   90.00
_cell.angle_beta   90.00
_cell.angle_gamma   90.00
#
_symmetry.space_group_name_H-M   'P 1'
#
loop_
_entity.id
_entity.type
_entity.pdbx_description
1 polymer ?
#
loop_
_entity_poly.entity_id
_entity_poly.type
_entity_poly.pdbx_seq_one_letter_code
_entity_poly.pdbx_strand_id
1 'polypeptide(L)'
;DGKLGTSAPRFYTEANPLALNPDDPNGKDDVLILSQELHLPVGKPIKVVLRSMDVLHDFSVPQFRVKMDLVPGMVTRSWFTATKVGTYDLLCENLCGLAHFAMRGKVVVDEESAFQAWLATQPTFAHSQARKPGDAAAGKATYASCAACHGANGEGNAAVNAPKIAGQAEWYLDRQLKNFASGGRGSDERDTHGRTMAPMAAMVADDTARSNVIAYINALPDEAVPDTVTGDALRGGEFYGANCAACHGNAGEGVAAMNAPKLAGQNDWYLVRQLENFHQGIRGTSKHDAYGPQMVAMAGTLSDEEKIKDLVAYIKTLGKN
;
A
#
# COMPACT_ATOMS: atom_id res chain seq x y z
N ASP A 1 -0.43 -27.95 2.62
CA ASP A 1 -0.93 -29.23 3.20
C ASP A 1 -2.43 -29.17 3.54
N GLY A 2 -3.14 -28.10 3.13
CA GLY A 2 -4.55 -27.88 3.44
C GLY A 2 -4.81 -27.34 4.86
N LYS A 3 -3.77 -27.00 5.62
CA LYS A 3 -3.85 -26.48 6.99
C LYS A 3 -3.13 -25.14 7.06
N LEU A 4 -3.88 -24.08 7.36
CA LEU A 4 -3.27 -22.78 7.62
C LEU A 4 -2.49 -22.80 8.94
N GLY A 5 -1.36 -22.09 8.97
CA GLY A 5 -0.62 -21.82 10.19
C GLY A 5 -1.41 -21.01 11.20
N THR A 6 -1.08 -21.21 12.47
CA THR A 6 -1.58 -20.37 13.56
C THR A 6 -1.10 -18.94 13.42
N SER A 7 -1.85 -18.00 13.99
CA SER A 7 -1.60 -16.58 13.80
C SER A 7 -2.23 -15.78 14.93
N ALA A 8 -1.62 -14.64 15.31
CA ALA A 8 -2.05 -13.85 16.45
C ALA A 8 -1.46 -12.43 16.40
N PRO A 9 -2.15 -11.40 16.92
CA PRO A 9 -1.68 -10.00 16.86
C PRO A 9 -0.24 -9.78 17.35
N ARG A 10 0.21 -10.55 18.35
CA ARG A 10 1.60 -10.49 18.87
C ARG A 10 2.69 -10.79 17.84
N PHE A 11 2.36 -11.45 16.74
CA PHE A 11 3.31 -11.77 15.67
C PHE A 11 3.38 -10.70 14.58
N TYR A 12 2.55 -9.65 14.68
CA TYR A 12 2.56 -8.56 13.72
C TYR A 12 3.89 -7.81 13.74
N THR A 13 4.45 -7.64 12.54
CA THR A 13 5.57 -6.73 12.26
C THR A 13 5.37 -6.19 10.84
N GLU A 14 6.10 -5.16 10.41
CA GLU A 14 6.05 -4.71 9.00
C GLU A 14 6.43 -5.83 8.01
N ALA A 15 7.34 -6.72 8.41
CA ALA A 15 7.76 -7.88 7.62
C ALA A 15 6.78 -9.07 7.72
N ASN A 16 5.87 -9.06 8.70
CA ASN A 16 4.83 -10.07 8.91
C ASN A 16 3.48 -9.39 9.15
N PRO A 17 2.93 -8.68 8.16
CA PRO A 17 1.72 -7.88 8.32
C PRO A 17 0.47 -8.75 8.54
N LEU A 18 0.52 -10.02 8.12
CA LEU A 18 -0.53 -11.01 8.39
C LEU A 18 -0.37 -11.66 9.78
N ALA A 19 0.61 -11.29 10.59
CA ALA A 19 0.77 -11.79 11.96
C ALA A 19 0.72 -13.33 12.07
N LEU A 20 1.34 -14.02 11.10
CA LEU A 20 1.47 -15.49 11.07
C LEU A 20 2.51 -15.94 12.10
N ASN A 21 2.28 -17.09 12.73
CA ASN A 21 3.22 -17.65 13.70
C ASN A 21 4.47 -18.20 12.98
N PRO A 22 5.66 -17.60 13.16
CA PRO A 22 6.88 -18.06 12.49
C PRO A 22 7.33 -19.46 12.93
N ASP A 23 6.89 -19.91 14.11
CA ASP A 23 7.27 -21.21 14.68
C ASP A 23 6.31 -22.34 14.29
N ASP A 24 5.20 -22.04 13.61
CA ASP A 24 4.23 -23.05 13.18
C ASP A 24 4.67 -23.70 11.86
N PRO A 25 4.94 -25.03 11.85
CA PRO A 25 5.34 -25.71 10.62
C PRO A 25 4.25 -25.75 9.56
N ASN A 26 2.96 -25.74 9.94
CA ASN A 26 1.85 -25.72 8.97
C ASN A 26 1.77 -24.37 8.24
N GLY A 27 2.34 -23.30 8.82
CA GLY A 27 2.31 -21.99 8.18
C GLY A 27 3.35 -21.83 7.08
N LYS A 28 4.33 -22.74 6.94
CA LYS A 28 5.49 -22.51 6.07
C LYS A 28 5.14 -22.53 4.58
N ASP A 29 4.17 -23.35 4.18
CA ASP A 29 3.67 -23.43 2.81
C ASP A 29 2.43 -22.57 2.57
N ASP A 30 1.97 -21.80 3.58
CA ASP A 30 0.90 -20.83 3.39
C ASP A 30 1.30 -19.80 2.33
N VAL A 31 0.47 -19.68 1.31
CA VAL A 31 0.61 -18.67 0.26
C VAL A 31 0.10 -17.33 0.78
N LEU A 32 0.94 -16.30 0.70
CA LEU A 32 0.63 -14.97 1.21
C LEU A 32 -0.02 -14.13 0.12
N ILE A 33 -1.22 -13.63 0.40
CA ILE A 33 -1.90 -12.67 -0.45
C ILE A 33 -1.89 -11.31 0.24
N LEU A 34 -1.04 -10.41 -0.24
CA LEU A 34 -0.98 -9.01 0.19
C LEU A 34 -1.61 -8.15 -0.91
N SER A 35 -2.93 -8.22 -1.01
CA SER A 35 -3.73 -7.51 -2.01
C SER A 35 -5.13 -7.21 -1.46
N GLN A 36 -5.81 -6.24 -2.07
CA GLN A 36 -7.24 -5.98 -1.87
C GLN A 36 -8.12 -6.92 -2.73
N GLU A 37 -7.50 -7.83 -3.48
CA GLU A 37 -8.17 -8.79 -4.36
C GLU A 37 -8.01 -10.22 -3.84
N LEU A 38 -9.14 -10.89 -3.60
CA LEU A 38 -9.23 -12.30 -3.25
C LEU A 38 -9.60 -13.09 -4.51
N HIS A 39 -8.65 -13.83 -5.07
CA HIS A 39 -8.90 -14.72 -6.20
C HIS A 39 -9.42 -16.09 -5.72
N LEU A 40 -10.42 -16.64 -6.41
CA LEU A 40 -11.04 -17.94 -6.10
C LEU A 40 -11.31 -18.74 -7.38
N PRO A 41 -11.09 -20.06 -7.39
CA PRO A 41 -11.46 -20.91 -8.54
C PRO A 41 -12.97 -21.14 -8.59
N VAL A 42 -13.55 -21.05 -9.79
CA VAL A 42 -14.98 -21.32 -10.03
C VAL A 42 -15.34 -22.78 -9.71
N GLY A 43 -16.51 -22.98 -9.11
CA GLY A 43 -17.09 -24.30 -8.85
C GLY A 43 -16.45 -25.08 -7.71
N LYS A 44 -15.49 -24.49 -6.97
CA LYS A 44 -14.85 -25.12 -5.82
C LYS A 44 -15.47 -24.69 -4.48
N PRO A 45 -15.69 -25.63 -3.53
CA PRO A 45 -16.04 -25.27 -2.17
C PRO A 45 -14.90 -24.50 -1.49
N ILE A 46 -15.19 -23.31 -0.99
CA ILE A 46 -14.25 -22.43 -0.31
C ILE A 46 -14.61 -22.35 1.17
N LYS A 47 -13.61 -22.52 2.02
CA LYS A 47 -13.66 -22.21 3.45
C LYS A 47 -12.88 -20.93 3.69
N VAL A 48 -13.54 -19.89 4.17
CA VAL A 48 -12.84 -18.70 4.68
C VAL A 48 -12.70 -18.81 6.20
N VAL A 49 -11.48 -18.58 6.68
CA VAL A 49 -11.13 -18.54 8.10
C VAL A 49 -10.73 -17.12 8.42
N LEU A 50 -11.58 -16.44 9.19
CA LEU A 50 -11.57 -15.00 9.32
C LEU A 50 -11.24 -14.60 10.75
N ARG A 51 -10.54 -13.47 10.91
CA ARG A 51 -10.18 -12.85 12.19
C ARG A 51 -9.96 -11.36 12.02
N SER A 52 -10.15 -10.63 13.10
CA SER A 52 -9.75 -9.22 13.18
C SER A 52 -8.55 -9.05 14.12
N MET A 53 -7.67 -8.09 13.80
CA MET A 53 -6.53 -7.70 14.63
C MET A 53 -6.82 -6.48 15.50
N ASP A 54 -7.91 -5.77 15.25
CA ASP A 54 -8.23 -4.49 15.87
C ASP A 54 -9.68 -4.43 16.40
N VAL A 55 -10.65 -4.17 15.53
CA VAL A 55 -12.07 -3.93 15.86
C VAL A 55 -12.97 -4.90 15.09
N LEU A 56 -14.28 -4.82 15.30
CA LEU A 56 -15.22 -5.60 14.52
C LEU A 56 -15.20 -5.18 13.04
N HIS A 57 -15.06 -6.15 12.15
CA HIS A 57 -15.27 -6.01 10.71
C HIS A 57 -16.30 -7.03 10.22
N ASP A 58 -16.63 -7.00 8.94
CA ASP A 58 -17.45 -8.03 8.30
C ASP A 58 -16.87 -8.38 6.92
N PHE A 59 -16.92 -9.66 6.55
CA PHE A 59 -16.60 -10.14 5.21
C PHE A 59 -17.90 -10.34 4.47
N SER A 60 -18.31 -9.40 3.62
CA SER A 60 -19.53 -9.52 2.81
C SER A 60 -19.22 -9.54 1.32
N VAL A 61 -19.80 -10.53 0.63
CA VAL A 61 -19.90 -10.56 -0.83
C VAL A 61 -21.39 -10.63 -1.18
N PRO A 62 -22.05 -9.47 -1.41
CA PRO A 62 -23.50 -9.41 -1.52
C PRO A 62 -24.09 -10.32 -2.61
N GLN A 63 -23.41 -10.43 -3.76
CA GLN A 63 -23.82 -11.26 -4.88
C GLN A 63 -23.80 -12.76 -4.54
N PHE A 64 -22.99 -13.17 -3.57
CA PHE A 64 -22.95 -14.55 -3.09
C PHE A 64 -23.92 -14.78 -1.92
N ARG A 65 -24.49 -13.69 -1.36
CA ARG A 65 -25.28 -13.70 -0.11
C ARG A 65 -24.50 -14.30 1.05
N VAL A 66 -23.19 -14.05 1.07
CA VAL A 66 -22.27 -14.46 2.13
C VAL A 66 -21.90 -13.22 2.92
N LYS A 67 -22.08 -13.30 4.24
CA LYS A 67 -21.55 -12.32 5.19
C LYS A 67 -21.06 -13.04 6.45
N MET A 68 -20.01 -12.54 7.08
CA MET A 68 -19.49 -13.10 8.32
C MET A 68 -18.65 -12.07 9.07
N ASP A 69 -19.05 -11.79 10.31
CA ASP A 69 -18.35 -10.86 11.18
C ASP A 69 -16.93 -11.39 11.53
N LEU A 70 -15.98 -10.48 11.60
CA LEU A 70 -14.62 -10.71 12.10
C LEU A 70 -14.54 -10.12 13.50
N VAL A 71 -14.62 -10.98 14.51
CA VAL A 71 -14.64 -10.57 15.93
C VAL A 71 -13.23 -10.65 16.50
N PRO A 72 -12.66 -9.55 17.03
CA PRO A 72 -11.36 -9.58 17.69
C PRO A 72 -11.28 -10.66 18.78
N GLY A 73 -10.20 -11.43 18.79
CA GLY A 73 -10.00 -12.53 19.74
C GLY A 73 -10.71 -13.85 19.39
N MET A 74 -11.47 -13.91 18.30
CA MET A 74 -12.12 -15.13 17.82
C MET A 74 -11.77 -15.43 16.36
N VAL A 75 -11.89 -16.71 15.99
CA VAL A 75 -11.78 -17.14 14.59
C VAL A 75 -13.18 -17.51 14.11
N THR A 76 -13.72 -16.68 13.22
CA THR A 76 -15.00 -16.94 12.54
C THR A 76 -14.76 -17.68 11.22
N ARG A 77 -15.78 -18.38 10.74
CA ARG A 77 -15.68 -19.24 9.55
C ARG A 77 -16.93 -19.12 8.71
N SER A 78 -16.75 -19.05 7.39
CA SER A 78 -17.85 -19.14 6.43
C SER A 78 -17.45 -20.06 5.28
N TRP A 79 -18.46 -20.58 4.59
CA TRP A 79 -18.29 -21.57 3.54
C TRP A 79 -19.23 -21.25 2.39
N PHE A 80 -18.71 -21.26 1.17
CA PHE A 80 -19.50 -20.99 -0.02
C PHE A 80 -18.85 -21.62 -1.26
N THR A 81 -19.56 -21.63 -2.37
CA THR A 81 -19.03 -22.04 -3.69
C THR A 81 -19.32 -20.91 -4.67
N ALA A 82 -18.28 -20.32 -5.24
CA ALA A 82 -18.43 -19.33 -6.29
C ALA A 82 -18.75 -20.04 -7.61
N THR A 83 -19.94 -19.82 -8.17
CA THR A 83 -20.44 -20.60 -9.32
C THR A 83 -20.34 -19.87 -10.66
N LYS A 84 -19.91 -18.62 -10.67
CA LYS A 84 -19.82 -17.79 -11.87
C LYS A 84 -18.52 -16.99 -11.87
N VAL A 85 -17.77 -17.07 -12.97
CA VAL A 85 -16.58 -16.26 -13.23
C VAL A 85 -16.96 -14.77 -13.30
N GLY A 86 -16.13 -13.93 -12.71
CA GLY A 86 -16.35 -12.48 -12.68
C GLY A 86 -15.69 -11.81 -11.48
N THR A 87 -15.82 -10.49 -11.42
CA THR A 87 -15.31 -9.67 -10.34
C THR A 87 -16.47 -9.13 -9.52
N TYR A 88 -16.40 -9.30 -8.22
CA TYR A 88 -17.45 -8.95 -7.25
C TYR A 88 -16.87 -8.04 -6.17
N ASP A 89 -17.70 -7.17 -5.60
CA ASP A 89 -17.25 -6.32 -4.50
C ASP A 89 -17.17 -7.13 -3.21
N LEU A 90 -16.07 -6.94 -2.49
CA LEU A 90 -15.89 -7.37 -1.11
C LEU A 90 -16.08 -6.15 -0.21
N LEU A 91 -17.03 -6.20 0.70
CA LEU A 91 -17.42 -5.06 1.53
C LEU A 91 -17.26 -5.39 3.02
N CYS A 92 -16.90 -4.38 3.80
CA CYS A 92 -17.13 -4.38 5.24
C CYS A 92 -18.54 -3.86 5.52
N GLU A 93 -19.42 -4.69 6.10
CA GLU A 93 -20.78 -4.31 6.51
C GLU A 93 -20.94 -4.05 8.02
N ASN A 94 -19.84 -3.96 8.76
CA ASN A 94 -19.83 -3.56 10.16
C ASN A 94 -19.07 -2.26 10.34
N LEU A 95 -19.66 -1.25 11.01
CA LEU A 95 -19.02 0.04 11.24
C LEU A 95 -17.70 -0.16 12.02
N CYS A 96 -16.59 -0.05 11.30
CA CYS A 96 -15.25 -0.37 11.80
C CYS A 96 -14.36 0.86 12.04
N GLY A 97 -14.88 2.07 11.79
CA GLY A 97 -14.15 3.32 12.01
C GLY A 97 -14.55 4.42 11.04
N LEU A 98 -13.82 5.54 11.08
CA LEU A 98 -14.08 6.72 10.25
C LEU A 98 -14.06 6.43 8.75
N ALA A 99 -13.13 5.59 8.31
CA ALA A 99 -12.98 5.20 6.91
C ALA A 99 -13.77 3.92 6.54
N HIS A 100 -14.81 3.56 7.31
CA HIS A 100 -15.61 2.35 7.08
C HIS A 100 -16.12 2.24 5.63
N PHE A 101 -16.60 3.35 5.06
CA PHE A 101 -17.09 3.39 3.69
C PHE A 101 -16.02 3.06 2.63
N ALA A 102 -14.75 3.25 2.96
CA ALA A 102 -13.61 3.01 2.08
C ALA A 102 -13.01 1.60 2.26
N MET A 103 -13.43 0.83 3.28
CA MET A 103 -12.96 -0.52 3.52
C MET A 103 -13.62 -1.51 2.55
N ARG A 104 -13.05 -1.58 1.35
CA ARG A 104 -13.56 -2.36 0.22
C ARG A 104 -12.42 -3.16 -0.41
N GLY A 105 -12.78 -4.26 -1.06
CA GLY A 105 -11.88 -5.06 -1.88
C GLY A 105 -12.66 -5.71 -3.02
N LYS A 106 -12.05 -6.71 -3.66
CA LYS A 106 -12.69 -7.47 -4.73
C LYS A 106 -12.54 -8.96 -4.50
N VAL A 107 -13.56 -9.71 -4.87
CA VAL A 107 -13.44 -11.15 -5.11
C VAL A 107 -13.39 -11.38 -6.61
N VAL A 108 -12.31 -11.98 -7.10
CA VAL A 108 -12.11 -12.34 -8.50
C VAL A 108 -12.33 -13.85 -8.61
N VAL A 109 -13.39 -14.26 -9.28
CA VAL A 109 -13.68 -15.67 -9.52
C VAL A 109 -13.09 -16.03 -10.87
N ASP A 110 -12.06 -16.86 -10.86
CA ASP A 110 -11.27 -17.25 -12.02
C ASP A 110 -11.64 -18.66 -12.50
N GLU A 111 -11.37 -18.91 -13.78
CA GLU A 111 -11.23 -20.27 -14.28
C GLU A 111 -10.05 -20.97 -13.59
N GLU A 112 -10.14 -22.29 -13.38
CA GLU A 112 -9.14 -23.05 -12.60
C GLU A 112 -7.70 -22.82 -13.12
N SER A 113 -7.48 -22.83 -14.44
CA SER A 113 -6.15 -22.62 -15.01
C SER A 113 -5.61 -21.21 -14.75
N ALA A 114 -6.47 -20.19 -14.79
CA ALA A 114 -6.11 -18.81 -14.49
C ALA A 114 -5.81 -18.62 -13.00
N PHE A 115 -6.62 -19.22 -12.12
CA PHE A 115 -6.39 -19.23 -10.68
C PHE A 115 -5.05 -19.86 -10.33
N GLN A 116 -4.72 -21.04 -10.89
CA GLN A 116 -3.45 -21.71 -10.63
C GLN A 116 -2.25 -20.90 -11.14
N ALA A 117 -2.38 -20.28 -12.32
CA ALA A 117 -1.35 -19.40 -12.86
C ALA A 117 -1.11 -18.18 -11.96
N TRP A 118 -2.17 -17.55 -11.46
CA TRP A 118 -2.09 -16.46 -10.49
C TRP A 118 -1.46 -16.92 -9.16
N LEU A 119 -1.93 -18.04 -8.61
CA LEU A 119 -1.47 -18.57 -7.32
C LEU A 119 0.04 -18.88 -7.35
N ALA A 120 0.56 -19.39 -8.48
CA ALA A 120 1.97 -19.69 -8.66
C ALA A 120 2.90 -18.45 -8.62
N THR A 121 2.34 -17.24 -8.76
CA THR A 121 3.11 -15.98 -8.66
C THR A 121 3.24 -15.47 -7.22
N GLN A 122 2.50 -16.05 -6.28
CA GLN A 122 2.42 -15.56 -4.91
C GLN A 122 3.49 -16.21 -4.02
N PRO A 123 4.14 -15.46 -3.13
CA PRO A 123 5.15 -16.01 -2.24
C PRO A 123 4.52 -16.84 -1.12
N THR A 124 5.24 -17.86 -0.64
CA THR A 124 4.88 -18.56 0.60
C THR A 124 5.41 -17.81 1.83
N PHE A 125 4.90 -18.12 3.01
CA PHE A 125 5.41 -17.55 4.26
C PHE A 125 6.86 -17.96 4.55
N ALA A 126 7.29 -19.16 4.14
CA ALA A 126 8.70 -19.53 4.21
C ALA A 126 9.56 -18.67 3.28
N HIS A 127 9.07 -18.38 2.06
CA HIS A 127 9.77 -17.49 1.13
C HIS A 127 9.92 -16.09 1.72
N SER A 128 8.85 -15.53 2.31
CA SER A 128 8.92 -14.18 2.91
C SER A 128 9.92 -14.11 4.08
N GLN A 129 10.03 -15.18 4.87
CA GLN A 129 11.02 -15.27 5.97
C GLN A 129 12.46 -15.47 5.47
N ALA A 130 12.65 -16.06 4.29
CA ALA A 130 13.97 -16.26 3.70
C ALA A 130 14.54 -14.99 3.05
N ARG A 131 13.71 -13.94 2.85
CA ARG A 131 14.16 -12.67 2.29
C ARG A 131 15.17 -12.02 3.25
N LYS A 132 16.41 -11.88 2.78
CA LYS A 132 17.46 -11.22 3.56
C LYS A 132 17.15 -9.72 3.68
N PRO A 133 17.44 -9.09 4.83
CA PRO A 133 17.46 -7.63 4.92
C PRO A 133 18.41 -7.03 3.87
N GLY A 134 18.09 -5.84 3.40
CA GLY A 134 18.95 -5.12 2.46
C GLY A 134 20.29 -4.72 3.10
N ASP A 135 21.35 -4.73 2.28
CA ASP A 135 22.67 -4.23 2.65
C ASP A 135 22.84 -2.80 2.11
N ALA A 136 22.85 -1.82 3.02
CA ALA A 136 23.02 -0.41 2.69
C ALA A 136 24.38 -0.12 2.01
N ALA A 137 25.46 -0.81 2.41
CA ALA A 137 26.77 -0.60 1.80
C ALA A 137 26.78 -1.06 0.34
N ALA A 138 26.12 -2.19 0.05
CA ALA A 138 25.93 -2.67 -1.31
C ALA A 138 25.00 -1.77 -2.13
N GLY A 139 23.99 -1.15 -1.49
CA GLY A 139 23.04 -0.25 -2.14
C GLY A 139 23.60 1.10 -2.56
N LYS A 140 24.69 1.55 -1.92
CA LYS A 140 25.29 2.87 -2.13
C LYS A 140 25.67 3.14 -3.59
N ALA A 141 26.23 2.14 -4.28
CA ALA A 141 26.64 2.31 -5.67
C ALA A 141 25.44 2.52 -6.60
N THR A 142 24.37 1.73 -6.41
CA THR A 142 23.12 1.86 -7.16
C THR A 142 22.43 3.19 -6.90
N TYR A 143 22.47 3.67 -5.64
CA TYR A 143 21.86 4.94 -5.27
C TYR A 143 22.45 6.15 -6.01
N ALA A 144 23.71 6.09 -6.46
CA ALA A 144 24.33 7.19 -7.21
C ALA A 144 23.51 7.60 -8.45
N SER A 145 22.84 6.65 -9.11
CA SER A 145 21.91 6.93 -10.21
C SER A 145 20.63 7.62 -9.74
N CYS A 146 20.12 7.24 -8.57
CA CYS A 146 18.92 7.86 -7.96
C CYS A 146 19.20 9.29 -7.51
N ALA A 147 20.39 9.54 -6.97
CA ALA A 147 20.79 10.83 -6.39
C ALA A 147 20.79 11.97 -7.41
N ALA A 148 20.99 11.68 -8.71
CA ALA A 148 20.94 12.67 -9.78
C ALA A 148 19.61 13.44 -9.83
N CYS A 149 18.50 12.79 -9.43
CA CYS A 149 17.19 13.41 -9.37
C CYS A 149 16.69 13.58 -7.93
N HIS A 150 16.90 12.58 -7.06
CA HIS A 150 16.37 12.61 -5.70
C HIS A 150 17.26 13.36 -4.70
N GLY A 151 18.39 13.92 -5.14
CA GLY A 151 19.34 14.61 -4.27
C GLY A 151 20.33 13.65 -3.60
N ALA A 152 21.42 14.19 -3.06
CA ALA A 152 22.49 13.36 -2.47
C ALA A 152 22.07 12.72 -1.14
N ASN A 153 21.15 13.37 -0.43
CA ASN A 153 20.57 12.92 0.83
C ASN A 153 19.13 12.43 0.65
N GLY A 154 18.64 12.27 -0.58
CA GLY A 154 17.28 11.83 -0.86
C GLY A 154 16.22 12.90 -0.54
N GLU A 155 16.62 14.17 -0.48
CA GLU A 155 15.83 15.35 -0.13
C GLU A 155 14.83 15.80 -1.22
N GLY A 156 14.96 15.26 -2.42
CA GLY A 156 14.16 15.63 -3.59
C GLY A 156 14.71 16.86 -4.31
N ASN A 157 14.29 17.03 -5.57
CA ASN A 157 14.67 18.14 -6.42
C ASN A 157 13.46 18.63 -7.21
N ALA A 158 12.96 19.81 -6.83
CA ALA A 158 11.80 20.45 -7.47
C ALA A 158 12.03 20.76 -8.96
N ALA A 159 13.27 21.11 -9.36
CA ALA A 159 13.59 21.48 -10.73
C ALA A 159 13.39 20.32 -11.72
N VAL A 160 13.60 19.08 -11.26
CA VAL A 160 13.38 17.86 -12.05
C VAL A 160 12.18 17.06 -11.55
N ASN A 161 11.34 17.65 -10.70
CA ASN A 161 10.07 17.07 -10.30
C ASN A 161 10.19 15.71 -9.55
N ALA A 162 11.33 15.47 -8.91
CA ALA A 162 11.67 14.24 -8.18
C ALA A 162 11.51 14.45 -6.67
N PRO A 163 10.67 13.67 -5.97
CA PRO A 163 10.35 13.91 -4.57
C PRO A 163 11.44 13.45 -3.62
N LYS A 164 11.32 13.87 -2.37
CA LYS A 164 12.04 13.31 -1.23
C LYS A 164 11.69 11.84 -1.07
N ILE A 165 12.72 11.03 -0.89
CA ILE A 165 12.62 9.59 -0.63
C ILE A 165 13.25 9.19 0.70
N ALA A 166 14.14 10.02 1.26
CA ALA A 166 14.67 9.82 2.61
C ALA A 166 13.55 9.89 3.66
N GLY A 167 13.68 9.09 4.71
CA GLY A 167 12.70 9.02 5.80
C GLY A 167 11.38 8.33 5.45
N GLN A 168 11.24 7.75 4.26
CA GLN A 168 10.07 6.97 3.86
C GLN A 168 10.21 5.49 4.25
N ALA A 169 9.09 4.81 4.46
CA ALA A 169 9.09 3.41 4.89
C ALA A 169 9.59 2.46 3.79
N GLU A 170 10.36 1.45 4.18
CA GLU A 170 10.96 0.44 3.28
C GLU A 170 9.89 -0.24 2.41
N TRP A 171 8.81 -0.72 3.04
CA TRP A 171 7.72 -1.41 2.35
C TRP A 171 7.07 -0.53 1.28
N TYR A 172 6.97 0.78 1.52
CA TYR A 172 6.37 1.70 0.57
C TYR A 172 7.32 1.96 -0.60
N LEU A 173 8.62 2.14 -0.34
CA LEU A 173 9.63 2.30 -1.38
C LEU A 173 9.71 1.05 -2.28
N ASP A 174 9.74 -0.15 -1.70
CA ASP A 174 9.70 -1.42 -2.44
C ASP A 174 8.46 -1.50 -3.34
N ARG A 175 7.28 -1.17 -2.79
CA ARG A 175 6.03 -1.13 -3.55
C ARG A 175 6.06 -0.10 -4.67
N GLN A 176 6.56 1.11 -4.44
CA GLN A 176 6.60 2.14 -5.48
C GLN A 176 7.55 1.78 -6.61
N LEU A 177 8.73 1.22 -6.30
CA LEU A 177 9.66 0.75 -7.32
C LEU A 177 9.05 -0.38 -8.14
N LYS A 178 8.39 -1.36 -7.50
CA LYS A 178 7.64 -2.40 -8.20
C LYS A 178 6.55 -1.84 -9.10
N ASN A 179 5.75 -0.88 -8.61
CA ASN A 179 4.70 -0.24 -9.41
C ASN A 179 5.26 0.53 -10.60
N PHE A 180 6.40 1.21 -10.47
CA PHE A 180 7.04 1.86 -11.62
C PHE A 180 7.58 0.85 -12.62
N ALA A 181 8.21 -0.23 -12.16
CA ALA A 181 8.75 -1.27 -13.03
C ALA A 181 7.65 -2.05 -13.79
N SER A 182 6.49 -2.27 -13.17
CA SER A 182 5.36 -3.01 -13.74
C SER A 182 4.36 -2.15 -14.51
N GLY A 183 4.50 -0.82 -14.50
CA GLY A 183 3.48 0.09 -15.03
C GLY A 183 2.23 0.22 -14.16
N GLY A 184 2.31 -0.13 -12.87
CA GLY A 184 1.33 0.30 -11.86
C GLY A 184 1.35 1.82 -11.62
N ARG A 185 2.49 2.47 -11.88
CA ARG A 185 2.68 3.92 -11.74
C ARG A 185 3.53 4.45 -12.89
N GLY A 186 3.26 5.66 -13.37
CA GLY A 186 4.03 6.27 -14.46
C GLY A 186 3.80 5.63 -15.83
N SER A 187 2.72 4.87 -16.02
CA SER A 187 2.36 4.28 -17.32
C SER A 187 1.36 5.13 -18.11
N ASP A 188 0.57 5.97 -17.43
CA ASP A 188 -0.35 6.91 -18.07
C ASP A 188 0.45 7.98 -18.82
N GLU A 189 0.04 8.29 -20.05
CA GLU A 189 0.73 9.27 -20.90
C GLU A 189 0.78 10.68 -20.28
N ARG A 190 -0.20 11.00 -19.43
CA ARG A 190 -0.29 12.27 -18.69
C ARG A 190 0.68 12.33 -17.52
N ASP A 191 1.19 11.19 -17.02
CA ASP A 191 2.17 11.14 -15.92
C ASP A 191 3.61 11.37 -16.43
N THR A 192 3.85 12.53 -17.04
CA THR A 192 5.13 12.87 -17.70
C THR A 192 6.33 12.74 -16.76
N HIS A 193 6.18 13.11 -15.49
CA HIS A 193 7.22 12.98 -14.48
C HIS A 193 7.35 11.53 -13.97
N GLY A 194 6.24 10.84 -13.66
CA GLY A 194 6.28 9.45 -13.21
C GLY A 194 6.89 8.50 -14.24
N ARG A 195 6.69 8.76 -15.53
CA ARG A 195 7.31 7.99 -16.63
C ARG A 195 8.84 7.97 -16.58
N THR A 196 9.46 9.00 -16.01
CA THR A 196 10.93 9.06 -15.86
C THR A 196 11.45 7.99 -14.89
N MET A 197 10.61 7.54 -13.93
CA MET A 197 11.00 6.55 -12.94
C MET A 197 10.93 5.10 -13.43
N ALA A 198 10.17 4.80 -14.49
CA ALA A 198 10.05 3.44 -15.01
C ALA A 198 11.41 2.79 -15.37
N PRO A 199 12.31 3.41 -16.16
CA PRO A 199 13.62 2.82 -16.43
C PRO A 199 14.51 2.72 -15.18
N MET A 200 14.41 3.67 -14.25
CA MET A 200 15.18 3.65 -13.00
C MET A 200 14.73 2.49 -12.11
N ALA A 201 13.43 2.23 -12.04
CA ALA A 201 12.87 1.11 -11.31
C ALA A 201 13.24 -0.24 -11.95
N ALA A 202 13.31 -0.30 -13.28
CA ALA A 202 13.75 -1.50 -13.99
C ALA A 202 15.23 -1.86 -13.70
N MET A 203 16.10 -0.87 -13.42
CA MET A 203 17.49 -1.13 -13.01
C MET A 203 17.59 -1.89 -11.68
N VAL A 204 16.55 -1.81 -10.84
CA VAL A 204 16.45 -2.50 -9.55
C VAL A 204 15.26 -3.46 -9.53
N ALA A 205 14.99 -4.11 -10.68
CA ALA A 205 13.96 -5.14 -10.76
C ALA A 205 14.31 -6.38 -9.91
N ASP A 206 15.61 -6.68 -9.75
CA ASP A 206 16.08 -7.73 -8.86
C ASP A 206 15.80 -7.40 -7.38
N ASP A 207 15.27 -8.37 -6.64
CA ASP A 207 14.85 -8.21 -5.25
C ASP A 207 16.00 -7.82 -4.32
N THR A 208 17.20 -8.36 -4.55
CA THR A 208 18.38 -8.07 -3.73
C THR A 208 18.89 -6.66 -4.02
N ALA A 209 19.05 -6.31 -5.30
CA ALA A 209 19.46 -4.96 -5.71
C ALA A 209 18.49 -3.89 -5.17
N ARG A 210 17.18 -4.16 -5.23
CA ARG A 210 16.15 -3.27 -4.70
C ARG A 210 16.20 -3.13 -3.19
N SER A 211 16.26 -4.24 -2.46
CA SER A 211 16.37 -4.20 -0.99
C SER A 211 17.64 -3.48 -0.54
N ASN A 212 18.77 -3.66 -1.24
CA ASN A 212 20.02 -2.97 -0.93
C ASN A 212 19.91 -1.45 -1.13
N VAL A 213 19.38 -0.98 -2.26
CA VAL A 213 19.22 0.47 -2.50
C VAL A 213 18.22 1.10 -1.53
N ILE A 214 17.15 0.40 -1.17
CA ILE A 214 16.19 0.88 -0.16
C ILE A 214 16.85 0.95 1.22
N ALA A 215 17.63 -0.06 1.61
CA ALA A 215 18.39 -0.03 2.87
C ALA A 215 19.35 1.17 2.92
N TYR A 216 19.97 1.54 1.79
CA TYR A 216 20.78 2.75 1.70
C TYR A 216 19.93 4.02 1.84
N ILE A 217 18.79 4.12 1.13
CA ILE A 217 17.87 5.28 1.22
C ILE A 217 17.39 5.48 2.66
N ASN A 218 17.03 4.40 3.36
CA ASN A 218 16.56 4.45 4.74
C ASN A 218 17.66 4.84 5.74
N ALA A 219 18.94 4.71 5.38
CA ALA A 219 20.06 5.16 6.19
C ALA A 219 20.42 6.64 5.96
N LEU A 220 19.82 7.31 4.96
CA LEU A 220 20.01 8.73 4.71
C LEU A 220 19.32 9.58 5.79
N PRO A 221 19.84 10.78 6.10
CA PRO A 221 19.21 11.65 7.09
C PRO A 221 17.83 12.13 6.62
N ASP A 222 16.83 12.02 7.48
CA ASP A 222 15.47 12.52 7.24
C ASP A 222 15.35 14.01 7.59
N GLU A 223 15.92 14.87 6.74
CA GLU A 223 15.93 16.32 6.96
C GLU A 223 14.66 17.00 6.46
N ALA A 224 14.27 18.11 7.10
CA ALA A 224 13.14 18.91 6.65
C ALA A 224 13.40 19.51 5.25
N VAL A 225 12.36 19.55 4.43
CA VAL A 225 12.39 20.18 3.10
C VAL A 225 11.73 21.55 3.13
N PRO A 226 12.09 22.47 2.21
CA PRO A 226 11.47 23.79 2.14
C PRO A 226 9.96 23.72 1.91
N ASP A 227 9.22 24.60 2.59
CA ASP A 227 7.81 24.83 2.32
C ASP A 227 7.66 25.74 1.09
N THR A 228 6.90 25.31 0.09
CA THR A 228 6.66 26.02 -1.18
C THR A 228 5.18 26.26 -1.48
N VAL A 229 4.28 25.50 -0.87
CA VAL A 229 2.82 25.59 -1.06
C VAL A 229 2.20 26.46 0.02
N THR A 230 1.38 27.41 -0.41
CA THR A 230 0.57 28.29 0.45
C THR A 230 -0.88 27.81 0.46
N GLY A 231 -1.48 27.75 1.64
CA GLY A 231 -2.86 27.36 1.88
C GLY A 231 -3.23 27.61 3.35
N ASP A 232 -4.50 27.41 3.71
CA ASP A 232 -5.03 27.51 5.07
C ASP A 232 -4.84 26.20 5.83
N ALA A 233 -3.84 26.16 6.71
CA ALA A 233 -3.52 24.98 7.50
C ALA A 233 -4.61 24.62 8.53
N LEU A 234 -5.46 25.56 8.96
CA LEU A 234 -6.56 25.25 9.88
C LEU A 234 -7.63 24.44 9.16
N ARG A 235 -8.08 24.92 7.98
CA ARG A 235 -9.03 24.18 7.14
C ARG A 235 -8.45 22.84 6.70
N GLY A 236 -7.17 22.81 6.33
CA GLY A 236 -6.45 21.60 5.98
C GLY A 236 -6.42 20.58 7.13
N GLY A 237 -6.22 21.04 8.36
CA GLY A 237 -6.17 20.19 9.55
C GLY A 237 -7.50 19.55 9.90
N GLU A 238 -8.60 20.32 9.81
CA GLU A 238 -9.94 19.78 9.98
C GLU A 238 -10.23 18.68 8.96
N PHE A 239 -9.89 18.93 7.69
CA PHE A 239 -10.09 17.94 6.62
C PHE A 239 -9.20 16.70 6.83
N TYR A 240 -7.93 16.89 7.18
CA TYR A 240 -6.98 15.81 7.42
C TYR A 240 -7.45 14.89 8.55
N GLY A 241 -7.87 15.47 9.68
CA GLY A 241 -8.35 14.70 10.83
C GLY A 241 -9.58 13.86 10.49
N ALA A 242 -10.51 14.42 9.69
CA ALA A 242 -11.74 13.73 9.31
C ALA A 242 -11.52 12.62 8.27
N ASN A 243 -10.57 12.77 7.34
CA ASN A 243 -10.50 11.92 6.14
C ASN A 243 -9.18 11.17 5.97
N CYS A 244 -8.06 11.71 6.45
CA CYS A 244 -6.72 11.22 6.12
C CYS A 244 -6.06 10.50 7.31
N ALA A 245 -6.24 11.02 8.52
CA ALA A 245 -5.54 10.58 9.72
C ALA A 245 -5.78 9.10 10.07
N ALA A 246 -6.98 8.58 9.77
CA ALA A 246 -7.31 7.17 10.03
C ALA A 246 -6.41 6.18 9.28
N CYS A 247 -5.89 6.57 8.10
CA CYS A 247 -4.98 5.74 7.31
C CYS A 247 -3.53 6.21 7.47
N HIS A 248 -3.28 7.52 7.40
CA HIS A 248 -1.92 8.07 7.37
C HIS A 248 -1.34 8.40 8.75
N GLY A 249 -2.09 8.18 9.83
CA GLY A 249 -1.68 8.52 11.20
C GLY A 249 -1.96 9.99 11.55
N ASN A 250 -2.07 10.28 12.84
CA ASN A 250 -2.40 11.63 13.31
C ASN A 250 -1.26 12.63 13.06
N ALA A 251 -0.02 12.15 13.05
CA ALA A 251 1.17 12.94 12.75
C ALA A 251 1.65 12.73 11.31
N GLY A 252 0.86 12.10 10.43
CA GLY A 252 1.25 11.80 9.06
C GLY A 252 2.42 10.82 8.95
N GLU A 253 2.64 10.02 9.99
CA GLU A 253 3.73 9.06 10.12
C GLU A 253 3.59 7.84 9.18
N GLY A 254 2.38 7.61 8.64
CA GLY A 254 2.04 6.43 7.86
C GLY A 254 1.73 5.22 8.72
N VAL A 255 0.90 4.32 8.20
CA VAL A 255 0.51 3.09 8.88
C VAL A 255 0.63 1.93 7.91
N ALA A 256 1.64 1.08 8.10
CA ALA A 256 1.92 -0.06 7.22
C ALA A 256 0.72 -1.02 7.09
N ALA A 257 0.02 -1.29 8.21
CA ALA A 257 -1.19 -2.11 8.23
C ALA A 257 -2.31 -1.56 7.33
N MET A 258 -2.39 -0.22 7.20
CA MET A 258 -3.35 0.46 6.33
C MET A 258 -2.82 0.68 4.91
N ASN A 259 -1.62 0.16 4.60
CA ASN A 259 -0.96 0.35 3.31
C ASN A 259 -0.77 1.84 2.92
N ALA A 260 -0.74 2.71 3.94
CA ALA A 260 -0.73 4.16 3.83
C ALA A 260 0.65 4.72 4.18
N PRO A 261 1.35 5.38 3.23
CA PRO A 261 2.71 5.87 3.46
C PRO A 261 2.75 7.06 4.42
N LYS A 262 3.96 7.33 4.92
CA LYS A 262 4.30 8.58 5.59
C LYS A 262 4.08 9.77 4.64
N LEU A 263 3.40 10.79 5.15
CA LEU A 263 3.15 12.07 4.47
C LEU A 263 3.95 13.22 5.10
N ALA A 264 4.18 13.17 6.41
CA ALA A 264 4.91 14.20 7.14
C ALA A 264 6.35 14.35 6.62
N GLY A 265 6.80 15.60 6.47
CA GLY A 265 8.14 15.92 5.99
C GLY A 265 8.40 15.64 4.51
N GLN A 266 7.38 15.30 3.72
CA GLN A 266 7.47 15.16 2.26
C GLN A 266 7.42 16.53 1.57
N ASN A 267 7.97 16.64 0.34
CA ASN A 267 7.84 17.86 -0.44
C ASN A 267 6.37 18.19 -0.71
N ASP A 268 5.97 19.39 -0.34
CA ASP A 268 4.57 19.84 -0.45
C ASP A 268 4.11 19.96 -1.92
N TRP A 269 4.94 20.50 -2.82
CA TRP A 269 4.66 20.54 -4.25
C TRP A 269 4.44 19.13 -4.84
N TYR A 270 5.13 18.12 -4.31
CA TYR A 270 4.93 16.74 -4.74
C TYR A 270 3.60 16.19 -4.24
N LEU A 271 3.25 16.46 -2.98
CA LEU A 271 1.97 16.03 -2.39
C LEU A 271 0.79 16.61 -3.19
N VAL A 272 0.82 17.89 -3.54
CA VAL A 272 -0.18 18.53 -4.41
C VAL A 272 -0.33 17.73 -5.71
N ARG A 273 0.78 17.55 -6.45
CA ARG A 273 0.77 16.80 -7.71
C ARG A 273 0.24 15.37 -7.57
N GLN A 274 0.58 14.67 -6.47
CA GLN A 274 0.09 13.31 -6.29
C GLN A 274 -1.40 13.26 -5.99
N LEU A 275 -1.92 14.19 -5.19
CA LEU A 275 -3.35 14.30 -4.93
C LEU A 275 -4.13 14.61 -6.21
N GLU A 276 -3.61 15.53 -7.04
CA GLU A 276 -4.17 15.82 -8.36
C GLU A 276 -4.14 14.60 -9.29
N ASN A 277 -3.01 13.87 -9.34
CA ASN A 277 -2.90 12.66 -10.16
C ASN A 277 -3.89 11.57 -9.72
N PHE A 278 -4.12 11.39 -8.42
CA PHE A 278 -5.14 10.47 -7.93
C PHE A 278 -6.55 10.96 -8.26
N HIS A 279 -6.83 12.25 -8.05
CA HIS A 279 -8.12 12.87 -8.35
C HIS A 279 -8.50 12.74 -9.84
N GLN A 280 -7.53 12.88 -10.74
CA GLN A 280 -7.70 12.76 -12.19
C GLN A 280 -7.58 11.32 -12.73
N GLY A 281 -7.35 10.35 -11.84
CA GLY A 281 -7.13 8.95 -12.21
C GLY A 281 -5.88 8.68 -13.05
N ILE A 282 -4.92 9.62 -13.07
CA ILE A 282 -3.59 9.45 -13.68
C ILE A 282 -2.75 8.45 -12.87
N ARG A 283 -2.95 8.44 -11.54
CA ARG A 283 -2.32 7.50 -10.62
C ARG A 283 -3.40 6.71 -9.88
N GLY A 284 -3.14 5.42 -9.66
CA GLY A 284 -3.97 4.55 -8.82
C GLY A 284 -5.14 3.87 -9.53
N THR A 285 -5.23 3.97 -10.85
CA THR A 285 -6.26 3.30 -11.68
C THR A 285 -5.70 2.11 -12.47
N SER A 286 -4.38 1.93 -12.49
CA SER A 286 -3.73 0.82 -13.17
C SER A 286 -4.10 -0.51 -12.51
N LYS A 287 -4.36 -1.54 -13.33
CA LYS A 287 -4.56 -2.92 -12.87
C LYS A 287 -3.34 -3.50 -12.11
N HIS A 288 -2.18 -2.86 -12.26
CA HIS A 288 -0.95 -3.24 -11.56
C HIS A 288 -0.74 -2.47 -10.25
N ASP A 289 -1.68 -1.62 -9.84
CA ASP A 289 -1.66 -0.90 -8.56
C ASP A 289 -2.85 -1.30 -7.68
N ALA A 290 -2.70 -2.39 -6.93
CA ALA A 290 -3.77 -2.96 -6.09
C ALA A 290 -4.27 -2.02 -4.98
N TYR A 291 -3.47 -1.03 -4.57
CA TYR A 291 -3.79 -0.10 -3.47
C TYR A 291 -4.20 1.28 -3.95
N GLY A 292 -3.93 1.59 -5.22
CA GLY A 292 -4.25 2.86 -5.86
C GLY A 292 -5.72 3.28 -5.78
N PRO A 293 -6.69 2.40 -6.03
CA PRO A 293 -8.11 2.79 -6.08
C PRO A 293 -8.62 3.42 -4.78
N GLN A 294 -8.09 3.02 -3.63
CA GLN A 294 -8.44 3.61 -2.34
C GLN A 294 -8.08 5.11 -2.32
N MET A 295 -6.88 5.47 -2.77
CA MET A 295 -6.46 6.86 -2.84
C MET A 295 -7.17 7.64 -3.93
N VAL A 296 -7.56 7.01 -5.05
CA VAL A 296 -8.42 7.64 -6.06
C VAL A 296 -9.77 8.04 -5.45
N ALA A 297 -10.40 7.14 -4.70
CA ALA A 297 -11.67 7.41 -4.03
C ALA A 297 -11.54 8.56 -3.01
N MET A 298 -10.48 8.53 -2.19
CA MET A 298 -10.23 9.59 -1.20
C MET A 298 -9.89 10.93 -1.86
N ALA A 299 -9.05 10.95 -2.90
CA ALA A 299 -8.72 12.16 -3.63
C ALA A 299 -9.93 12.73 -4.37
N GLY A 300 -10.90 11.91 -4.76
CA GLY A 300 -12.19 12.34 -5.32
C GLY A 300 -13.02 13.21 -4.35
N THR A 301 -12.76 13.15 -3.04
CA THR A 301 -13.42 14.02 -2.04
C THR A 301 -12.85 15.43 -1.96
N LEU A 302 -11.66 15.66 -2.55
CA LEU A 302 -11.03 16.97 -2.66
C LEU A 302 -11.65 17.67 -3.87
N SER A 303 -12.62 18.56 -3.62
CA SER A 303 -13.47 19.15 -4.68
C SER A 303 -12.77 20.16 -5.57
N ASP A 304 -11.61 20.68 -5.16
CA ASP A 304 -10.93 21.78 -5.82
C ASP A 304 -9.45 21.86 -5.39
N GLU A 305 -8.68 22.64 -6.15
CA GLU A 305 -7.25 22.85 -5.95
C GLU A 305 -6.94 23.55 -4.61
N GLU A 306 -7.81 24.46 -4.16
CA GLU A 306 -7.61 25.17 -2.89
C GLU A 306 -7.68 24.20 -1.70
N LYS A 307 -8.63 23.26 -1.69
CA LYS A 307 -8.67 22.20 -0.66
C LYS A 307 -7.42 21.31 -0.67
N ILE A 308 -6.87 21.01 -1.85
CA ILE A 308 -5.61 20.27 -1.96
C ILE A 308 -4.48 21.09 -1.30
N LYS A 309 -4.37 22.39 -1.61
CA LYS A 309 -3.36 23.28 -1.04
C LYS A 309 -3.53 23.45 0.47
N ASP A 310 -4.75 23.63 0.97
CA ASP A 310 -5.06 23.71 2.40
C ASP A 310 -4.63 22.44 3.12
N LEU A 311 -5.02 21.27 2.61
CA LEU A 311 -4.63 19.97 3.15
C LEU A 311 -3.10 19.82 3.21
N VAL A 312 -2.41 20.15 2.12
CA VAL A 312 -0.93 20.06 2.06
C VAL A 312 -0.28 21.10 2.98
N ALA A 313 -0.85 22.30 3.10
CA ALA A 313 -0.40 23.33 4.02
C ALA A 313 -0.52 22.91 5.49
N TYR A 314 -1.46 22.03 5.82
CA TYR A 314 -1.49 21.34 7.12
C TYR A 314 -0.46 20.22 7.21
N ILE A 315 -0.39 19.31 6.22
CA ILE A 315 0.52 18.15 6.26
C ILE A 315 1.98 18.57 6.48
N LYS A 316 2.43 19.68 5.87
CA LYS A 316 3.80 20.20 6.07
C LYS A 316 4.09 20.66 7.50
N THR A 317 3.07 20.89 8.33
CA THR A 317 3.25 21.20 9.76
C THR A 317 3.48 19.94 10.59
N LEU A 318 3.09 18.78 10.07
CA LEU A 318 3.25 17.50 10.74
C LEU A 318 4.72 17.06 10.74
N GLY A 319 5.17 16.48 11.86
CA GLY A 319 6.54 15.95 12.01
C GLY A 319 7.63 17.00 12.24
N LYS A 320 7.27 18.29 12.37
CA LYS A 320 8.16 19.36 12.82
C LYS A 320 8.08 19.49 14.35
N ASN A 321 8.73 18.59 15.09
CA ASN A 321 8.95 18.71 16.54
C ASN A 321 10.45 18.67 16.83
#